data_AF-A0A0M0G0V1-F1
#
_entry.id   AF-A0A0M0G0V1-F1
#
_cell.length_a   1.000
_cell.length_b   1.000
_cell.length_c   1.000
_cell.angle_alpha   90.00
_cell.angle_beta   90.00
_cell.angle_gamma   90.00
#
_symmetry.space_group_name_H-M   'P 1'
#
loop_
_entity.id
_entity.type
_entity.pdbx_description
1 polymer ?
#
loop_
_entity_poly.entity_id
_entity_poly.type
_entity_poly.pdbx_seq_one_letter_code
_entity_poly.pdbx_strand_id
1 'polypeptide(L)'
;MKWKMGLVMMTVSGWVAAIGLKLGSRADLADSAFLIGLCLLILGVSAMIMKTGFLSPIVEGFKIIGERMIRRSRSMERADDLIQKDHDFQAFKSNLSTRITQGTFIMGACSILISVGILIV
;
A
#
# COMPACT_ATOMS: atom_id res chain seq x y z
N MET A 1 -9.17 -2.63 -15.82
CA MET A 1 -10.12 -3.43 -15.00
C MET A 1 -9.66 -4.87 -14.77
N LYS A 2 -9.19 -5.60 -15.80
CA LYS A 2 -8.79 -7.03 -15.68
C LYS A 2 -7.84 -7.35 -14.51
N TRP A 3 -6.82 -6.52 -14.27
CA TRP A 3 -5.88 -6.71 -13.15
C TRP A 3 -6.51 -6.55 -11.76
N LYS A 4 -7.45 -5.61 -11.59
CA LYS A 4 -8.16 -5.40 -10.32
C LYS A 4 -9.03 -6.61 -9.98
N MET A 5 -9.71 -7.16 -10.99
CA MET A 5 -10.51 -8.38 -10.87
C MET A 5 -9.65 -9.59 -10.48
N GLY A 6 -8.46 -9.72 -11.06
CA GLY A 6 -7.51 -10.79 -10.72
C GLY A 6 -7.04 -10.75 -9.27
N LEU A 7 -6.75 -9.54 -8.74
CA LEU A 7 -6.41 -9.36 -7.33
C LEU A 7 -7.54 -9.79 -6.38
N VAL A 8 -8.78 -9.42 -6.72
CA VAL A 8 -9.96 -9.84 -5.95
C VAL A 8 -10.12 -11.36 -5.98
N MET A 9 -9.98 -11.98 -7.15
CA MET A 9 -10.08 -13.45 -7.26
C MET A 9 -8.99 -14.16 -6.45
N MET A 10 -7.77 -13.64 -6.45
CA MET A 10 -6.65 -14.20 -5.69
C MET A 10 -6.91 -14.14 -4.18
N THR A 11 -7.38 -13.01 -3.65
CA THR A 11 -7.70 -12.89 -2.21
C THR A 11 -8.87 -13.78 -1.80
N VAL A 12 -9.92 -13.84 -2.61
CA VAL A 12 -11.06 -14.73 -2.37
C VAL A 12 -10.61 -16.19 -2.37
N SER A 13 -9.81 -16.62 -3.37
CA SER A 13 -9.30 -17.99 -3.43
C SER A 13 -8.42 -18.36 -2.23
N GLY A 14 -7.63 -17.41 -1.71
CA GLY A 14 -6.79 -17.63 -0.53
C GLY A 14 -7.62 -17.93 0.72
N TRP A 15 -8.68 -17.16 0.95
CA TRP A 15 -9.59 -17.39 2.08
C TRP A 15 -10.43 -18.65 1.92
N VAL A 16 -10.92 -18.94 0.71
CA VAL A 16 -11.64 -20.19 0.42
C VAL A 16 -10.75 -21.41 0.66
N ALA A 17 -9.48 -21.37 0.25
CA ALA A 17 -8.52 -22.44 0.52
C ALA A 17 -8.24 -22.59 2.02
N ALA A 18 -8.11 -21.49 2.77
CA ALA A 18 -7.91 -21.52 4.22
C ALA A 18 -9.09 -22.17 4.97
N ILE A 19 -10.33 -21.91 4.51
CA ILE A 19 -11.54 -22.56 5.03
C ILE A 19 -11.55 -24.06 4.66
N GLY A 20 -11.22 -24.41 3.42
CA GLY A 20 -11.20 -25.79 2.93
C GLY A 20 -10.17 -26.68 3.63
N LEU A 21 -9.02 -26.11 3.99
CA LEU A 21 -7.95 -26.79 4.73
C LEU A 21 -8.19 -26.85 6.25
N LYS A 22 -9.32 -26.32 6.75
CA LYS A 22 -9.68 -26.25 8.18
C LYS A 22 -8.53 -25.69 9.05
N LEU A 23 -7.90 -24.60 8.62
CA LEU A 23 -6.79 -23.97 9.37
C LEU A 23 -7.19 -23.39 10.74
N GLY A 24 -8.46 -23.44 11.13
CA GLY A 24 -8.95 -22.97 12.42
C GLY A 24 -10.46 -23.08 12.54
N SER A 25 -11.00 -22.60 13.67
CA SER A 25 -12.45 -22.39 13.80
C SER A 25 -12.93 -21.33 12.81
N ARG A 26 -14.20 -21.37 12.41
CA ARG A 26 -14.79 -20.34 11.53
C ARG A 26 -14.64 -18.93 12.12
N ALA A 27 -14.75 -18.82 13.45
CA ALA A 27 -14.56 -17.57 14.17
C ALA A 27 -13.11 -17.06 14.07
N ASP A 28 -12.11 -17.91 14.31
CA ASP A 28 -10.69 -17.53 14.22
C ASP A 28 -10.29 -17.09 12.80
N LEU A 29 -10.86 -17.74 11.78
CA LEU A 29 -10.64 -17.38 10.37
C LEU A 29 -11.29 -16.04 10.04
N ALA A 30 -12.49 -15.75 10.57
CA ALA A 30 -13.15 -14.47 10.40
C ALA A 30 -12.36 -13.33 11.07
N ASP A 31 -11.88 -13.53 12.29
CA ASP A 31 -11.07 -12.56 13.02
C ASP A 31 -9.73 -12.31 12.31
N SER A 32 -9.07 -13.37 11.83
CA SER A 32 -7.84 -13.26 11.05
C SER A 32 -8.06 -12.50 9.74
N ALA A 33 -9.16 -12.77 9.03
CA ALA A 33 -9.51 -12.06 7.81
C ALA A 33 -9.82 -10.59 8.03
N PHE A 34 -10.47 -10.27 9.15
CA PHE A 34 -10.73 -8.90 9.56
C PHE A 34 -9.43 -8.16 9.88
N LEU A 35 -8.56 -8.74 10.72
CA LEU A 35 -7.30 -8.13 11.11
C LEU A 35 -6.37 -7.89 9.93
N ILE A 36 -6.23 -8.87 9.03
CA ILE A 36 -5.43 -8.74 7.81
C ILE A 36 -6.01 -7.66 6.90
N GLY A 37 -7.34 -7.62 6.76
CA GLY A 37 -8.04 -6.59 6.00
C GLY A 37 -7.82 -5.19 6.55
N LEU A 38 -7.90 -5.04 7.88
CA LEU A 38 -7.67 -3.79 8.59
C LEU A 38 -6.22 -3.31 8.41
N CYS A 39 -5.23 -4.19 8.59
CA CYS A 39 -3.81 -3.87 8.39
C CYS A 39 -3.54 -3.40 6.95
N LEU A 40 -4.10 -4.07 5.95
CA LEU A 40 -3.96 -3.68 4.54
C LEU A 40 -4.57 -2.31 4.26
N LEU A 41 -5.72 -1.99 4.85
CA LEU A 41 -6.33 -0.66 4.72
C LEU A 41 -5.50 0.43 5.39
N ILE A 42 -4.97 0.18 6.60
CA ILE A 42 -4.09 1.13 7.29
C ILE A 42 -2.85 1.42 6.44
N LEU A 43 -2.24 0.39 5.84
CA LEU A 43 -1.12 0.55 4.91
C LEU A 43 -1.52 1.27 3.62
N GLY A 44 -2.72 1.02 3.10
CA GLY A 44 -3.26 1.75 1.94
C GLY A 44 -3.44 3.23 2.23
N VAL A 45 -4.03 3.56 3.38
CA VAL A 45 -4.24 4.95 3.83
C VAL A 45 -2.90 5.64 4.08
N SER A 46 -1.93 4.99 4.74
CA SER A 46 -0.62 5.60 5.00
C SER A 46 0.14 5.89 3.70
N ALA A 47 0.12 4.97 2.73
CA ALA A 47 0.68 5.20 1.40
C ALA A 47 -0.05 6.32 0.64
N MET A 48 -1.37 6.43 0.81
CA MET A 48 -2.16 7.52 0.22
C MET A 48 -1.78 8.88 0.83
N ILE A 49 -1.66 8.96 2.16
CA ILE A 49 -1.23 10.17 2.87
C ILE A 49 0.16 10.61 2.37
N MET A 50 1.11 9.67 2.22
CA MET A 50 2.41 9.95 1.64
C MET A 50 2.31 10.48 0.21
N LYS A 51 1.44 9.90 -0.63
CA LYS A 51 1.23 10.35 -2.02
C LYS A 51 0.58 11.73 -2.11
N THR A 52 -0.32 12.08 -1.19
CA THR A 52 -0.98 13.40 -1.17
C THR A 52 -0.04 14.56 -0.83
N GLY A 53 1.20 14.27 -0.42
CA GLY A 53 2.16 15.31 -0.05
C GLY A 53 1.87 15.94 1.31
N PHE A 54 0.97 15.37 2.12
CA PHE A 54 0.71 15.82 3.48
C PHE A 54 1.99 15.88 4.34
N LEU A 55 2.89 14.92 4.12
CA LEU A 55 4.18 14.86 4.82
C LEU A 55 5.28 15.69 4.13
N SER A 56 5.04 16.23 2.91
CA SER A 56 6.05 17.02 2.19
C SER A 56 6.59 18.21 3.00
N PRO A 57 5.78 19.01 3.70
CA PRO A 57 6.30 20.12 4.51
C PRO A 57 7.22 19.66 5.64
N ILE A 58 6.93 18.51 6.23
CA ILE A 58 7.75 17.92 7.30
C ILE A 58 9.08 17.43 6.73
N VAL A 59 9.05 16.69 5.62
CA VAL A 59 10.24 16.20 4.92
C VAL A 59 11.11 17.36 4.43
N GLU A 60 10.50 18.43 3.94
CA GLU A 60 11.18 19.64 3.49
C GLU A 60 11.82 20.39 4.66
N GLY A 61 11.15 20.46 5.81
CA GLY A 61 11.73 20.94 7.07
C GLY A 61 12.95 20.14 7.51
N PHE A 62 12.89 18.80 7.46
CA PHE A 62 14.04 17.94 7.73
C PHE A 62 15.17 18.13 6.70
N LYS A 63 14.83 18.34 5.43
CA LYS A 63 15.81 18.61 4.37
C LYS A 63 16.58 19.90 4.65
N ILE A 64 15.91 20.97 5.06
CA ILE A 64 16.55 22.26 5.41
C ILE A 64 17.51 22.11 6.60
N ILE A 65 17.11 21.34 7.62
CA ILE A 65 17.95 21.05 8.79
C ILE A 65 19.15 20.18 8.39
N GLY A 66 18.92 19.16 7.56
CA GLY A 66 19.93 18.25 7.05
C GLY A 66 20.96 18.93 6.15
N GLU A 67 20.54 19.81 5.24
CA GLU A 67 21.43 20.61 4.39
C GLU A 67 22.29 21.59 5.19
N ARG A 68 21.80 22.03 6.35
CA ARG A 68 22.56 22.86 7.29
C ARG A 68 23.61 22.07 8.07
N MET A 69 23.38 20.76 8.27
CA MET A 69 24.29 19.86 9.00
C MET A 69 25.28 19.14 8.07
N ILE A 70 24.87 18.82 6.84
CA ILE A 70 25.65 18.11 5.83
C ILE A 70 25.65 18.95 4.55
N ARG A 71 26.82 19.48 4.18
CA ARG A 71 26.97 20.28 2.96
C ARG A 71 26.72 19.40 1.74
N ARG A 72 25.69 19.72 0.97
CA ARG A 72 25.30 18.99 -0.25
C ARG A 72 26.44 19.03 -1.28
N SER A 73 26.83 17.87 -1.80
CA SER A 73 27.82 17.77 -2.89
C SER A 73 27.20 18.19 -4.22
N ARG A 74 27.96 18.91 -5.06
CA ARG A 74 27.58 19.26 -6.45
C ARG A 74 27.25 18.04 -7.31
N SER A 75 27.82 16.87 -7.02
CA SER A 75 27.49 15.64 -7.73
C SER A 75 26.12 15.09 -7.33
N MET A 76 25.74 15.24 -6.07
CA MET A 76 24.45 14.79 -5.53
C MET A 76 23.31 15.68 -6.02
N GLU A 77 23.55 16.99 -6.15
CA GLU A 77 22.60 17.95 -6.71
C GLU A 77 22.34 17.69 -8.21
N ARG A 78 23.38 17.41 -9.00
CA ARG A 78 23.22 17.04 -10.42
C ARG A 78 22.46 15.73 -10.62
N ALA A 79 22.73 14.73 -9.77
CA ALA A 79 22.03 13.45 -9.84
C ALA A 79 20.54 13.62 -9.52
N ASP A 80 20.20 14.42 -8.51
CA ASP A 80 18.81 14.75 -8.17
C ASP A 80 18.10 15.48 -9.32
N ASP A 81 18.75 16.47 -9.93
CA ASP A 81 18.21 17.21 -11.08
C ASP A 81 17.96 16.31 -12.31
N LEU A 82 18.86 15.35 -12.56
CA LEU A 82 18.71 14.37 -13.64
C LEU A 82 17.53 13.43 -13.38
N ILE A 83 17.38 12.94 -12.14
CA ILE A 83 16.27 12.05 -11.73
C ILE A 83 14.94 12.80 -11.76
N GLN A 84 14.93 14.09 -11.42
CA GLN A 84 13.71 14.89 -11.40
C GLN A 84 13.22 15.24 -12.81
N LYS A 85 14.14 15.38 -13.78
CA LYS A 85 13.85 15.61 -15.20
C LYS A 85 13.50 14.35 -15.98
N ASP A 86 13.78 13.17 -15.43
CA ASP A 86 13.39 11.90 -16.04
C ASP A 86 11.89 11.64 -15.84
N HIS A 87 11.13 11.98 -16.87
CA HIS A 87 9.68 11.80 -16.89
C HIS A 87 9.26 10.33 -16.77
N ASP A 88 10.04 9.39 -17.32
CA ASP A 88 9.73 7.97 -17.24
C ASP A 88 9.92 7.45 -15.82
N PHE A 89 10.96 7.90 -15.13
CA PHE A 89 11.20 7.53 -13.74
C PHE A 89 10.11 8.07 -12.79
N GLN A 90 9.71 9.33 -12.98
CA GLN A 90 8.62 9.94 -12.22
C GLN A 90 7.27 9.26 -12.50
N ALA A 91 6.98 8.96 -13.77
CA ALA A 91 5.78 8.25 -14.17
C ALA A 91 5.77 6.82 -13.61
N PHE A 92 6.90 6.12 -13.63
CA PHE A 92 7.04 4.78 -13.04
C PHE A 92 6.77 4.81 -11.53
N LYS A 93 7.39 5.73 -10.79
CA LYS A 93 7.18 5.89 -9.34
C LYS A 93 5.71 6.18 -9.00
N SER A 94 5.09 7.10 -9.73
CA SER A 94 3.68 7.47 -9.55
C SER A 94 2.74 6.29 -9.87
N ASN A 95 2.99 5.58 -10.96
CA ASN A 95 2.20 4.43 -11.38
C ASN A 95 2.35 3.25 -10.41
N LEU A 96 3.57 2.97 -9.94
CA LEU A 96 3.84 1.92 -8.97
C LEU A 96 3.14 2.22 -7.64
N SER A 97 3.32 3.44 -7.11
CA SER A 97 2.63 3.89 -5.89
C SER A 97 1.11 3.76 -6.03
N THR A 98 0.54 4.22 -7.15
CA THR A 98 -0.90 4.14 -7.40
C THR A 98 -1.40 2.69 -7.46
N ARG A 99 -0.65 1.79 -8.10
CA ARG A 99 -1.01 0.37 -8.18
C ARG A 99 -0.95 -0.32 -6.81
N ILE A 100 0.07 -0.01 -6.00
CA ILE A 100 0.21 -0.55 -4.65
C ILE A 100 -0.95 -0.08 -3.78
N THR A 101 -1.21 1.23 -3.74
CA THR A 101 -2.31 1.80 -2.94
C THR A 101 -3.66 1.23 -3.38
N GLN A 102 -3.96 1.17 -4.68
CA GLN A 102 -5.21 0.59 -5.15
C GLN A 102 -5.31 -0.91 -4.84
N GLY A 103 -4.20 -1.65 -4.94
CA GLY A 103 -4.15 -3.07 -4.60
C GLY A 103 -4.44 -3.33 -3.12
N THR A 104 -3.79 -2.59 -2.22
CA THR A 104 -3.98 -2.76 -0.77
C THR A 104 -5.39 -2.39 -0.33
N PHE A 105 -6.00 -1.33 -0.90
CA PHE A 105 -7.39 -0.99 -0.64
C PHE A 105 -8.37 -2.08 -1.08
N ILE A 106 -8.19 -2.60 -2.30
CA ILE A 106 -9.07 -3.67 -2.84
C ILE A 106 -8.92 -4.94 -2.02
N MET A 107 -7.69 -5.38 -1.73
CA MET A 107 -7.45 -6.58 -0.92
C MET A 107 -7.99 -6.42 0.50
N GLY A 108 -7.77 -5.26 1.12
CA GLY A 108 -8.25 -4.96 2.47
C GLY A 108 -9.77 -4.96 2.56
N ALA A 109 -10.45 -4.26 1.65
CA ALA A 109 -11.91 -4.22 1.60
C ALA A 109 -12.52 -5.61 1.35
N CYS A 110 -11.96 -6.40 0.42
CA CYS A 110 -12.42 -7.76 0.17
C CYS A 110 -12.24 -8.66 1.40
N SER A 111 -11.13 -8.55 2.13
CA SER A 111 -10.88 -9.37 3.33
C SER A 111 -11.88 -9.07 4.44
N ILE A 112 -12.27 -7.80 4.62
CA ILE A 112 -13.31 -7.42 5.58
C ILE A 112 -14.69 -7.96 5.17
N LEU A 113 -15.05 -7.84 3.89
CA LEU A 113 -16.33 -8.37 3.39
C LEU A 113 -16.42 -9.90 3.56
N ILE A 114 -15.32 -10.62 3.33
CA ILE A 114 -15.24 -12.07 3.54
C ILE A 114 -15.38 -12.41 5.02
N SER A 115 -14.73 -11.68 5.93
CA SER A 115 -14.87 -11.86 7.37
C SER A 115 -16.34 -11.76 7.82
N VAL A 116 -17.05 -10.71 7.39
CA VAL A 116 -18.47 -10.52 7.69
C VAL A 116 -19.30 -11.66 7.09
N GLY A 117 -18.98 -12.11 5.87
CA GLY A 117 -19.65 -13.25 5.24
C GLY A 117 -19.47 -14.57 6.00
N ILE A 118 -18.29 -14.84 6.55
CA ILE A 118 -18.01 -16.04 7.35
C ILE A 118 -18.77 -16.00 8.68
N LEU A 119 -18.95 -14.83 9.28
CA LEU A 119 -19.70 -14.66 10.53
C LEU A 119 -21.22 -14.84 10.36
N ILE A 120 -21.76 -14.52 9.19
CA ILE A 120 -23.20 -14.62 8.89
C ILE A 120 -23.61 -16.06 8.52
N VAL A 121 -22.67 -16.91 8.06
CA VAL A 121 -22.92 -18.27 7.49
C VAL A 121 -22.46 -19.40 8.40
#